data_AF-A0A9D6FFN4-F1
#
_entry.id   AF-A0A9D6FFN4-F1
#
_cell.length_a   1.000
_cell.length_b   1.000
_cell.length_c   1.000
_cell.angle_alpha   90.00
_cell.angle_beta   90.00
_cell.angle_gamma   90.00
#
_symmetry.space_group_name_H-M   'P 1'
#
loop_
_entity.id
_entity.type
_entity.pdbx_description
1 polymer ?
#
loop_
_entity_poly.entity_id
_entity_poly.type
_entity_poly.pdbx_seq_one_letter_code
_entity_poly.pdbx_strand_id
1 'polypeptide(L)'
;MAGLMRRGIEIYGSGGLPLLAQRGRQFLRRRYHRTVAWLERAGADIQLLDPPPQVVAGCMYKVLVAVRNTSRVTWNHIEDQGARFTVVAVVTAEDGIAVEGLHSALPSEFPSGETREVGVTIEVPRKPGRATLRVDLVRENCFWFSELGSQPAEIPVEILNHTHELFESRIPALDVTMDITNKCPLKCIQCRKTYFETLEEQQDMDFEHFKRVAAEIFPHARSVTLSSAGEPLMTRNFLDAIALTRSFGVEDVTFITSGMHLNKARAEKVVDMGVSRVEFSLDGASPEVYNRIRVGGNFDKVVENIRYLNEYKMKRKSARPMLRFNWVLMKSNIHEIPAFIDLAARLGVEEVQTQHMVAFVDSIKNESLVFSKEQSNHYIQQARERARRLGIRFYHPRLFTLNGNGTTDAAAEANPTVPMPVDDGANVVAKTGEIYTPEDQISFERKTHTTVTDGLQLCTDPWRKIYLDWSGMVYPCCMWKEEPLGSILTHSFKEIWHSDRYRALRDGLLTGHLGKSCAECTVITGGDVDSEKSYFF
;
A
#
# COMPACT_ATOMS: atom_id res chain seq x y z
N MET A 1 -39.62 23.25 12.95
CA MET A 1 -38.58 24.25 13.28
C MET A 1 -37.23 23.60 13.13
N ALA A 2 -36.66 23.74 11.93
CA ALA A 2 -35.31 23.34 11.57
C ALA A 2 -34.34 24.44 12.00
N GLY A 3 -33.14 24.06 12.42
CA GLY A 3 -32.02 24.95 12.70
C GLY A 3 -31.59 24.93 14.16
N LEU A 4 -30.64 24.03 14.49
CA LEU A 4 -29.63 24.15 15.56
C LEU A 4 -28.73 22.89 15.67
N MET A 5 -28.54 22.12 14.59
CA MET A 5 -27.39 21.20 14.46
C MET A 5 -26.38 21.84 13.51
N ARG A 6 -25.47 22.64 14.07
CA ARG A 6 -24.16 23.05 13.53
C ARG A 6 -23.68 24.25 14.34
N ARG A 7 -22.92 23.95 15.39
CA ARG A 7 -21.84 24.77 15.96
C ARG A 7 -21.16 23.88 17.01
N GLY A 8 -20.17 23.12 16.54
CA GLY A 8 -19.07 22.73 17.42
C GLY A 8 -18.29 23.98 17.81
N ILE A 9 -17.59 23.87 18.94
CA ILE A 9 -16.84 24.90 19.68
C ILE A 9 -17.71 25.65 20.71
N GLU A 10 -17.59 25.27 22.00
CA GLU A 10 -17.10 26.16 23.07
C GLU A 10 -16.92 25.45 24.45
N ILE A 11 -15.66 25.47 24.90
CA ILE A 11 -15.10 25.70 26.26
C ILE A 11 -15.29 24.63 27.36
N TYR A 12 -14.24 23.83 27.60
CA TYR A 12 -13.95 23.25 28.92
C TYR A 12 -12.84 24.07 29.59
N GLY A 13 -13.17 24.70 30.72
CA GLY A 13 -12.22 25.47 31.52
C GLY A 13 -11.28 24.57 32.32
N SER A 14 -10.07 25.07 32.54
CA SER A 14 -9.03 24.45 33.36
C SER A 14 -9.51 24.22 34.80
N GLY A 15 -9.75 22.95 35.13
CA GLY A 15 -10.03 22.50 36.50
C GLY A 15 -11.47 22.09 36.74
N GLY A 16 -11.70 20.77 36.79
CA GLY A 16 -12.88 20.15 37.38
C GLY A 16 -13.96 19.73 36.39
N LEU A 17 -14.49 18.52 36.60
CA LEU A 17 -15.74 18.02 36.02
C LEU A 17 -16.78 19.15 35.88
N PRO A 18 -17.53 19.22 34.77
CA PRO A 18 -18.48 20.31 34.56
C PRO A 18 -19.49 20.36 35.71
N LEU A 19 -19.93 21.56 36.09
CA LEU A 19 -21.08 21.82 36.98
C LEU A 19 -22.36 21.05 36.55
N LEU A 20 -22.40 20.54 35.31
CA LEU A 20 -23.37 19.57 34.83
C LEU A 20 -23.33 18.21 35.54
N ALA A 21 -22.21 17.78 36.13
CA ALA A 21 -22.09 16.51 36.86
C ALA A 21 -22.79 16.52 38.23
N GLN A 22 -22.99 17.70 38.83
CA GLN A 22 -23.82 17.84 40.05
C GLN A 22 -25.32 18.00 39.72
N ARG A 23 -25.66 18.76 38.67
CA ARG A 23 -27.06 18.91 38.22
C ARG A 23 -27.59 17.65 37.52
N GLY A 24 -26.74 16.91 36.80
CA GLY A 24 -27.05 15.63 36.15
C GLY A 24 -27.40 14.53 37.15
N ARG A 25 -26.66 14.45 38.27
CA ARG A 25 -27.01 13.56 39.40
C ARG A 25 -28.41 13.82 39.98
N GLN A 26 -28.85 15.08 40.02
CA GLN A 26 -30.20 15.44 40.49
C GLN A 26 -31.27 15.28 39.40
N PHE A 27 -30.93 15.52 38.12
CA PHE A 27 -31.86 15.41 37.00
C PHE A 27 -32.15 13.94 36.63
N LEU A 28 -31.13 13.08 36.60
CA LEU A 28 -31.26 11.63 36.40
C LEU A 28 -32.06 10.97 37.52
N ARG A 29 -31.85 11.37 38.78
CA ARG A 29 -32.63 10.90 39.95
C ARG A 29 -34.13 11.17 39.81
N ARG A 30 -34.54 12.26 39.15
CA ARG A 30 -35.95 12.65 39.02
C ARG A 30 -36.68 11.97 37.86
N ARG A 31 -35.99 11.61 36.77
CA ARG A 31 -36.61 11.00 35.57
C ARG A 31 -36.54 9.46 35.54
N TYR A 32 -35.55 8.86 36.21
CA TYR A 32 -35.27 7.42 36.17
C TYR A 32 -35.62 6.70 37.49
N HIS A 33 -36.77 7.01 38.09
CA HIS A 33 -37.21 6.42 39.36
C HIS A 33 -37.38 4.89 39.34
N ARG A 34 -37.40 4.25 38.15
CA ARG A 34 -37.41 2.78 37.98
C ARG A 34 -36.03 2.15 37.72
N THR A 35 -34.95 2.94 37.60
CA THR A 35 -33.62 2.46 37.16
C THR A 35 -32.48 2.74 38.14
N VAL A 36 -32.77 3.04 39.42
CA VAL A 36 -31.71 3.29 40.42
C VAL A 36 -30.94 2.01 40.78
N ALA A 37 -31.62 0.87 40.88
CA ALA A 37 -30.98 -0.41 41.23
C ALA A 37 -30.02 -0.94 40.15
N TRP A 38 -30.23 -0.56 38.89
CA TRP A 38 -29.34 -0.95 37.78
C TRP A 38 -28.10 -0.04 37.73
N LEU A 39 -28.26 1.28 37.97
CA LEU A 39 -27.15 2.24 38.01
C LEU A 39 -26.13 1.92 39.11
N GLU A 40 -26.58 1.48 40.28
CA GLU A 40 -25.69 1.05 41.38
C GLU A 40 -24.93 -0.25 41.08
N ARG A 41 -25.28 -0.95 39.99
CA ARG A 41 -24.71 -2.24 39.60
C ARG A 41 -24.10 -2.21 38.21
N ALA A 42 -24.04 -1.05 37.56
CA ALA A 42 -23.46 -0.86 36.25
C ALA A 42 -21.95 -0.61 36.40
N GLY A 43 -21.16 -1.44 35.74
CA GLY A 43 -19.71 -1.36 35.76
C GLY A 43 -19.13 -1.85 34.44
N ALA A 44 -18.10 -1.16 33.97
CA ALA A 44 -17.29 -1.56 32.84
C ALA A 44 -15.82 -1.55 33.25
N ASP A 45 -15.06 -2.46 32.65
CA ASP A 45 -13.61 -2.46 32.71
C ASP A 45 -13.11 -2.31 31.27
N ILE A 46 -12.21 -1.37 31.04
CA ILE A 46 -11.79 -0.95 29.70
C ILE A 46 -10.27 -0.96 29.68
N GLN A 47 -9.71 -1.70 28.72
CA GLN A 47 -8.27 -1.81 28.55
C GLN A 47 -7.88 -1.50 27.09
N LEU A 48 -6.91 -0.62 26.91
CA LEU A 48 -6.25 -0.42 25.61
C LEU A 48 -5.30 -1.59 25.34
N LEU A 49 -5.45 -2.27 24.20
CA LEU A 49 -4.66 -3.46 23.87
C LEU A 49 -3.30 -3.12 23.26
N ASP A 50 -3.26 -2.11 22.38
CA ASP A 50 -2.04 -1.63 21.73
C ASP A 50 -2.19 -0.15 21.36
N PRO A 51 -2.10 0.76 22.34
CA PRO A 51 -2.31 2.17 22.06
C PRO A 51 -1.05 2.84 21.47
N PRO A 52 -1.20 3.74 20.49
CA PRO A 52 -0.07 4.44 19.90
C PRO A 52 0.55 5.40 20.94
N PRO A 53 1.86 5.32 21.23
CA PRO A 53 2.52 6.23 22.17
C PRO A 53 2.62 7.66 21.62
N GLN A 54 2.55 7.80 20.29
CA GLN A 54 2.64 9.05 19.56
C GLN A 54 1.58 9.07 18.47
N VAL A 55 0.93 10.22 18.30
CA VAL A 55 -0.13 10.47 17.31
C VAL A 55 0.12 11.80 16.62
N VAL A 56 -0.47 12.04 15.45
CA VAL A 56 -0.17 13.20 14.61
C VAL A 56 -1.34 14.16 14.66
N ALA A 57 -1.04 15.44 14.83
CA ALA A 57 -2.02 16.50 14.91
C ALA A 57 -3.02 16.47 13.73
N GLY A 58 -4.33 16.41 14.03
CA GLY A 58 -5.39 16.42 13.03
C GLY A 58 -5.67 15.10 12.30
N CYS A 59 -4.94 14.02 12.60
CA CYS A 59 -5.19 12.69 12.05
C CYS A 59 -6.27 11.92 12.83
N MET A 60 -6.76 10.83 12.24
CA MET A 60 -7.62 9.85 12.92
C MET A 60 -6.93 8.48 12.96
N TYR A 61 -7.09 7.77 14.08
CA TYR A 61 -6.57 6.41 14.23
C TYR A 61 -7.66 5.46 14.70
N LYS A 62 -7.51 4.18 14.39
CA LYS A 62 -8.37 3.13 14.93
C LYS A 62 -7.57 2.31 15.94
N VAL A 63 -7.98 2.34 17.21
CA VAL A 63 -7.35 1.58 18.29
C VAL A 63 -8.27 0.43 18.73
N LEU A 64 -7.68 -0.67 19.18
CA LEU A 64 -8.44 -1.80 19.74
C LEU A 64 -8.49 -1.67 21.26
N VAL A 65 -9.71 -1.79 21.80
CA VAL A 65 -9.94 -1.83 23.24
C VAL A 65 -10.68 -3.10 23.63
N ALA A 66 -10.23 -3.72 24.70
CA ALA A 66 -10.99 -4.76 25.38
C ALA A 66 -11.97 -4.10 26.33
N VAL A 67 -13.26 -4.32 26.10
CA VAL A 67 -14.33 -3.89 27.00
C VAL A 67 -14.84 -5.12 27.73
N ARG A 68 -14.95 -5.04 29.04
CA ARG A 68 -15.54 -6.07 29.89
C ARG A 68 -16.74 -5.53 30.63
N ASN A 69 -17.85 -6.26 30.57
CA ASN A 69 -19.03 -5.95 31.36
C ASN A 69 -18.85 -6.49 32.78
N THR A 70 -18.62 -5.62 33.75
CA THR A 70 -18.51 -5.99 35.18
C THR A 70 -19.84 -5.82 35.93
N SER A 71 -20.89 -5.39 35.22
CA SER A 71 -22.24 -5.27 35.73
C SER A 71 -22.84 -6.66 35.98
N ARG A 72 -23.81 -6.77 36.90
CA ARG A 72 -24.54 -8.04 37.16
C ARG A 72 -25.64 -8.34 36.13
N VAL A 73 -25.66 -7.63 35.01
CA VAL A 73 -26.77 -7.53 34.05
C VAL A 73 -26.20 -7.44 32.64
N THR A 74 -26.86 -8.11 31.70
CA THR A 74 -26.54 -8.03 30.26
C THR A 74 -26.83 -6.63 29.74
N TRP A 75 -25.92 -6.07 28.94
CA TRP A 75 -26.18 -4.87 28.17
C TRP A 75 -26.88 -5.27 26.86
N ASN A 76 -28.21 -5.08 26.80
CA ASN A 76 -28.97 -5.40 25.60
C ASN A 76 -28.80 -4.30 24.56
N HIS A 77 -28.61 -4.69 23.30
CA HIS A 77 -28.39 -3.75 22.19
C HIS A 77 -29.64 -2.89 21.89
N ILE A 78 -30.81 -3.35 22.30
CA ILE A 78 -32.09 -2.68 22.12
C ILE A 78 -32.95 -2.96 23.36
N GLU A 79 -33.18 -1.97 24.23
CA GLU A 79 -34.45 -1.89 24.95
C GLU A 79 -34.73 -0.49 25.54
N ASP A 80 -35.97 -0.07 25.32
CA ASP A 80 -36.71 1.10 25.78
C ASP A 80 -36.01 2.48 25.67
N GLN A 81 -36.46 3.30 24.71
CA GLN A 81 -36.11 4.72 24.49
C GLN A 81 -34.85 5.04 23.64
N GLY A 82 -34.27 4.06 22.94
CA GLY A 82 -33.30 4.34 21.85
C GLY A 82 -31.87 4.68 22.27
N ALA A 83 -31.50 4.49 23.54
CA ALA A 83 -30.13 4.65 24.02
C ALA A 83 -29.27 3.42 23.67
N ARG A 84 -28.07 3.64 23.10
CA ARG A 84 -27.09 2.60 22.76
C ARG A 84 -25.88 2.64 23.69
N PHE A 85 -25.14 1.53 23.77
CA PHE A 85 -23.83 1.48 24.41
C PHE A 85 -22.75 1.71 23.35
N THR A 86 -21.92 2.71 23.57
CA THR A 86 -20.86 3.11 22.67
C THR A 86 -19.58 3.31 23.44
N VAL A 87 -18.46 2.96 22.81
CA VAL A 87 -17.14 3.26 23.34
C VAL A 87 -16.66 4.53 22.66
N VAL A 88 -16.18 5.47 23.46
CA VAL A 88 -15.80 6.81 23.01
C VAL A 88 -14.38 7.11 23.49
N ALA A 89 -13.56 7.62 22.59
CA ALA A 89 -12.23 8.11 22.91
C ALA A 89 -12.21 9.63 22.91
N VAL A 90 -11.56 10.23 23.91
CA VAL A 90 -11.36 11.66 24.05
C VAL A 90 -9.86 11.93 24.17
N VAL A 91 -9.31 12.77 23.30
CA VAL A 91 -7.92 13.21 23.36
C VAL A 91 -7.89 14.62 23.93
N THR A 92 -7.29 14.78 25.11
CA THR A 92 -7.18 16.07 25.80
C THR A 92 -5.74 16.57 25.76
N ALA A 93 -5.48 17.66 25.04
CA ALA A 93 -4.19 18.33 25.02
C ALA A 93 -3.88 19.00 26.37
N GLU A 94 -2.60 19.21 26.69
CA GLU A 94 -2.16 19.87 27.94
C GLU A 94 -2.74 21.28 28.14
N ASP A 95 -3.10 21.98 27.06
CA ASP A 95 -3.75 23.29 27.14
C ASP A 95 -5.26 23.21 27.42
N GLY A 96 -5.79 22.01 27.64
CA GLY A 96 -7.18 21.73 28.00
C GLY A 96 -8.11 21.51 26.82
N ILE A 97 -7.62 21.60 25.57
CA ILE A 97 -8.44 21.33 24.39
C ILE A 97 -8.70 19.82 24.31
N ALA A 98 -9.95 19.41 24.49
CA ALA A 98 -10.41 18.03 24.33
C ALA A 98 -11.13 17.86 22.99
N VAL A 99 -10.78 16.80 22.26
CA VAL A 99 -11.47 16.36 21.04
C VAL A 99 -12.07 14.98 21.31
N GLU A 100 -13.39 14.88 21.14
CA GLU A 100 -14.14 13.63 21.24
C GLU A 100 -14.17 12.95 19.86
N GLY A 101 -13.75 11.69 19.82
CA GLY A 101 -13.76 10.87 18.60
C GLY A 101 -15.12 10.23 18.31
N LEU A 102 -15.18 9.42 17.26
CA LEU A 102 -16.44 8.79 16.84
C LEU A 102 -16.91 7.72 17.84
N HIS A 103 -18.22 7.76 18.12
CA HIS A 103 -18.87 6.82 19.01
C HIS A 103 -19.00 5.44 18.36
N SER A 104 -18.32 4.44 18.93
CA SER A 104 -18.23 3.10 18.37
C SER A 104 -19.22 2.16 19.08
N ALA A 105 -20.27 1.74 18.39
CA ALA A 105 -21.31 0.88 18.96
C ALA A 105 -20.79 -0.54 19.27
N LEU A 106 -21.28 -1.12 20.37
CA LEU A 106 -20.99 -2.52 20.68
C LEU A 106 -21.71 -3.47 19.68
N PRO A 107 -21.06 -4.56 19.23
CA PRO A 107 -21.52 -5.35 18.08
C PRO A 107 -22.76 -6.22 18.32
N SER A 108 -23.18 -6.49 19.57
CA SER A 108 -24.44 -7.20 19.91
C SER A 108 -24.75 -7.06 21.41
N GLU A 109 -25.72 -7.85 21.93
CA GLU A 109 -25.89 -8.05 23.38
C GLU A 109 -24.56 -8.42 24.05
N PHE A 110 -24.34 -7.83 25.24
CA PHE A 110 -23.11 -7.93 26.00
C PHE A 110 -23.36 -8.50 27.41
N PRO A 111 -23.41 -9.84 27.54
CA PRO A 111 -23.55 -10.54 28.81
C PRO A 111 -22.67 -10.04 29.97
N SER A 112 -23.20 -10.18 31.18
CA SER A 112 -22.45 -9.96 32.43
C SER A 112 -21.18 -10.83 32.46
N GLY A 113 -20.03 -10.21 32.69
CA GLY A 113 -18.72 -10.87 32.80
C GLY A 113 -17.97 -11.06 31.48
N GLU A 114 -18.64 -10.89 30.33
CA GLU A 114 -18.03 -11.05 29.00
C GLU A 114 -17.00 -9.95 28.71
N THR A 115 -15.98 -10.28 27.93
CA THR A 115 -14.99 -9.33 27.40
C THR A 115 -14.96 -9.43 25.87
N ARG A 116 -14.96 -8.29 25.16
CA ARG A 116 -14.82 -8.25 23.70
C ARG A 116 -13.94 -7.11 23.25
N GLU A 117 -13.30 -7.31 22.11
CA GLU A 117 -12.53 -6.28 21.43
C GLU A 117 -13.44 -5.40 20.59
N VAL A 118 -13.25 -4.08 20.72
CA VAL A 118 -13.98 -3.05 19.99
C VAL A 118 -12.96 -2.13 19.33
N GLY A 119 -13.14 -1.85 18.04
CA GLY A 119 -12.34 -0.85 17.34
C GLY A 119 -12.91 0.53 17.60
N VAL A 120 -12.12 1.43 18.18
CA VAL A 120 -12.50 2.80 18.53
C VAL A 120 -11.72 3.78 17.67
N THR A 121 -12.41 4.76 17.09
CA THR A 121 -11.75 5.82 16.32
C THR A 121 -11.37 6.97 17.25
N ILE A 122 -10.09 7.32 17.27
CA ILE A 122 -9.57 8.52 17.94
C ILE A 122 -9.46 9.66 16.93
N GLU A 123 -9.88 10.85 17.31
CA GLU A 123 -9.63 12.10 16.59
C GLU A 123 -8.58 12.92 17.34
N VAL A 124 -7.53 13.34 16.64
CA VAL A 124 -6.39 14.01 17.27
C VAL A 124 -6.49 15.53 17.11
N PRO A 125 -6.32 16.31 18.20
CA PRO A 125 -6.27 17.77 18.13
C PRO A 125 -5.26 18.27 17.09
N ARG A 126 -5.58 19.39 16.44
CA ARG A 126 -4.68 20.00 15.44
C ARG A 126 -3.45 20.69 16.02
N LYS A 127 -3.38 20.80 17.35
CA LYS A 127 -2.26 21.45 18.02
C LYS A 127 -1.29 20.39 18.57
N PRO A 128 0.00 20.47 18.25
CA PRO A 128 1.02 19.54 18.76
C PRO A 128 1.27 19.75 20.26
N GLY A 129 1.83 18.73 20.90
CA GLY A 129 2.18 18.74 22.32
C GLY A 129 1.74 17.47 23.03
N ARG A 130 1.95 17.42 24.35
CA ARG A 130 1.49 16.29 25.15
C ARG A 130 -0.02 16.31 25.30
N ALA A 131 -0.61 15.13 25.31
CA ALA A 131 -2.03 14.91 25.51
C ALA A 131 -2.29 13.64 26.33
N THR A 132 -3.53 13.49 26.77
CA THR A 132 -4.04 12.26 27.38
C THR A 132 -5.09 11.67 26.48
N LEU A 133 -4.91 10.42 26.05
CA LEU A 133 -5.95 9.62 25.41
C LEU A 133 -6.74 8.92 26.50
N ARG A 134 -8.03 9.25 26.58
CA ARG A 134 -9.00 8.64 27.48
C ARG A 134 -10.02 7.85 26.68
N VAL A 135 -10.27 6.60 27.02
CA VAL A 135 -11.35 5.79 26.45
C VAL A 135 -12.31 5.37 27.53
N ASP A 136 -13.59 5.62 27.30
CA ASP A 136 -14.67 5.36 28.26
C ASP A 136 -15.89 4.74 27.55
N LEU A 137 -16.72 4.05 28.33
CA LEU A 137 -17.99 3.51 27.87
C LEU A 137 -19.09 4.51 28.17
N VAL A 138 -19.89 4.80 27.15
CA VAL A 138 -21.01 5.72 27.23
C VAL A 138 -22.30 4.95 27.00
N ARG A 139 -23.29 5.22 27.84
CA ARG A 139 -24.67 4.94 27.48
C ARG A 139 -25.25 6.22 26.91
N GLU A 140 -25.50 6.21 25.60
CA GLU A 140 -25.92 7.38 24.84
C GLU A 140 -27.08 8.11 25.50
N ASN A 141 -26.97 9.44 25.56
CA ASN A 141 -27.96 10.33 26.18
C ASN A 141 -28.27 10.05 27.66
N CYS A 142 -27.45 9.25 28.35
CA CYS A 142 -27.66 8.89 29.74
C CYS A 142 -26.50 9.32 30.64
N PHE A 143 -25.34 8.66 30.54
CA PHE A 143 -24.19 8.85 31.43
C PHE A 143 -22.93 8.18 30.85
N TRP A 144 -21.79 8.60 31.39
CA TRP A 144 -20.51 7.93 31.21
C TRP A 144 -20.32 6.90 32.32
N PHE A 145 -19.73 5.74 32.03
CA PHE A 145 -19.53 4.71 33.05
C PHE A 145 -18.55 5.14 34.15
N SER A 146 -17.62 6.04 33.83
CA SER A 146 -16.77 6.69 34.84
C SER A 146 -17.52 7.55 35.86
N GLU A 147 -18.67 8.14 35.48
CA GLU A 147 -19.54 8.87 36.43
C GLU A 147 -20.20 7.93 37.45
N LEU A 148 -20.29 6.63 37.12
CA LEU A 148 -20.77 5.57 37.99
C LEU A 148 -19.64 4.85 38.75
N GLY A 149 -18.38 5.27 38.56
CA GLY A 149 -17.22 4.74 39.28
C GLY A 149 -16.42 3.67 38.53
N SER A 150 -16.72 3.40 37.26
CA SER A 150 -15.84 2.58 36.40
C SER A 150 -14.54 3.34 36.09
N GLN A 151 -13.42 2.64 35.94
CA GLN A 151 -12.16 3.28 35.54
C GLN A 151 -12.08 3.35 34.01
N PRO A 152 -11.99 4.55 33.41
CA PRO A 152 -11.69 4.66 31.99
C PRO A 152 -10.24 4.24 31.72
N ALA A 153 -9.94 3.82 30.49
CA ALA A 153 -8.56 3.62 30.07
C ALA A 153 -7.94 4.98 29.76
N GLU A 154 -6.89 5.36 30.48
CA GLU A 154 -6.19 6.64 30.28
C GLU A 154 -4.69 6.41 30.10
N ILE A 155 -4.13 6.98 29.03
CA ILE A 155 -2.69 6.93 28.78
C ILE A 155 -2.17 8.30 28.31
N PRO A 156 -0.90 8.64 28.60
CA PRO A 156 -0.25 9.76 27.95
C PRO A 156 0.02 9.43 26.47
N VAL A 157 -0.21 10.41 25.60
CA VAL A 157 0.14 10.35 24.17
C VAL A 157 0.82 11.65 23.77
N GLU A 158 1.81 11.57 22.90
CA GLU A 158 2.45 12.75 22.33
C GLU A 158 1.80 13.09 20.99
N ILE A 159 1.29 14.31 20.83
CA ILE A 159 0.78 14.84 19.57
C ILE A 159 1.95 15.48 18.83
N LEU A 160 2.43 14.79 17.81
CA LEU A 160 3.48 15.24 16.91
C LEU A 160 2.93 16.29 15.94
N ASN A 161 3.79 17.24 15.58
CA ASN A 161 3.42 18.31 14.67
C ASN A 161 3.30 17.82 13.22
N HIS A 162 4.15 16.86 12.88
CA HIS A 162 4.21 16.27 11.57
C HIS A 162 4.61 14.81 11.68
N THR A 163 4.33 14.06 10.62
CA THR A 163 4.65 12.63 10.59
C THR A 163 6.14 12.36 10.46
N HIS A 164 6.93 13.33 10.00
CA HIS A 164 8.37 13.20 9.86
C HIS A 164 9.10 12.99 11.19
N GLU A 165 8.55 13.46 12.31
CA GLU A 165 9.12 13.26 13.65
C GLU A 165 9.17 11.77 14.06
N LEU A 166 8.33 10.91 13.45
CA LEU A 166 8.37 9.44 13.60
C LEU A 166 9.49 8.76 12.80
N PHE A 167 10.01 9.42 11.76
CA PHE A 167 10.81 8.78 10.70
C PHE A 167 12.18 9.45 10.45
N GLU A 168 12.57 10.46 11.22
CA GLU A 168 13.66 11.36 10.82
C GLU A 168 15.08 11.02 11.23
N SER A 169 15.32 10.00 12.06
CA SER A 169 16.71 9.71 12.44
C SER A 169 17.47 8.87 11.41
N ARG A 170 16.79 8.06 10.58
CA ARG A 170 17.42 7.09 9.66
C ARG A 170 16.63 6.92 8.36
N ILE A 171 17.37 6.77 7.25
CA ILE A 171 16.81 6.29 5.98
C ILE A 171 16.55 4.79 6.16
N PRO A 172 15.31 4.30 5.99
CA PRO A 172 14.98 2.88 6.14
C PRO A 172 15.54 2.07 4.97
N ALA A 173 15.39 0.75 5.02
CA ALA A 173 15.72 -0.10 3.88
C ALA A 173 14.76 0.21 2.70
N LEU A 174 15.33 0.50 1.53
CA LEU A 174 14.59 0.99 0.37
C LEU A 174 14.45 -0.05 -0.75
N ASP A 175 13.31 -0.02 -1.41
CA ASP A 175 13.13 -0.61 -2.74
C ASP A 175 13.42 0.46 -3.80
N VAL A 176 14.50 0.25 -4.54
CA VAL A 176 14.99 1.19 -5.53
C VAL A 176 14.62 0.68 -6.91
N THR A 177 13.77 1.40 -7.63
CA THR A 177 13.60 1.18 -9.06
C THR A 177 14.35 2.28 -9.81
N MET A 178 15.18 1.93 -10.80
CA MET A 178 15.90 2.95 -11.55
C MET A 178 16.10 2.64 -13.01
N ASP A 179 15.97 3.64 -13.87
CA ASP A 179 16.36 3.53 -15.28
C ASP A 179 17.83 3.93 -15.46
N ILE A 180 18.59 3.08 -16.14
CA ILE A 180 20.01 3.33 -16.48
C ILE A 180 20.19 3.81 -17.94
N THR A 181 19.08 3.91 -18.67
CA THR A 181 19.01 4.38 -20.06
C THR A 181 17.55 4.71 -20.37
N ASN A 182 17.30 5.69 -21.24
CA ASN A 182 15.97 5.90 -21.81
C ASN A 182 15.83 5.26 -23.19
N LYS A 183 16.84 4.55 -23.69
CA LYS A 183 16.77 3.85 -24.98
C LYS A 183 15.82 2.66 -24.88
N CYS A 184 15.00 2.47 -25.90
CA CYS A 184 14.20 1.26 -26.06
C CYS A 184 14.11 0.90 -27.55
N PRO A 185 14.34 -0.36 -27.94
CA PRO A 185 14.28 -0.77 -29.34
C PRO A 185 12.84 -0.98 -29.83
N LEU A 186 11.86 -0.96 -28.93
CA LEU A 186 10.45 -1.25 -29.21
C LEU A 186 9.60 0.02 -29.16
N LYS A 187 8.48 0.00 -29.86
CA LYS A 187 7.44 1.05 -29.85
C LYS A 187 6.09 0.45 -29.49
N CYS A 188 6.00 -0.18 -28.32
CA CYS A 188 4.80 -0.90 -27.90
C CYS A 188 3.58 0.04 -27.88
N ILE A 189 2.42 -0.46 -28.32
CA ILE A 189 1.20 0.35 -28.50
C ILE A 189 0.62 0.85 -27.17
N GLN A 190 0.92 0.18 -26.06
CA GLN A 190 0.46 0.54 -24.72
C GLN A 190 1.47 1.39 -23.93
N CYS A 191 2.67 1.61 -24.49
CA CYS A 191 3.74 2.27 -23.76
C CYS A 191 3.59 3.80 -23.80
N ARG A 192 3.62 4.45 -22.63
CA ARG A 192 3.67 5.92 -22.51
C ARG A 192 4.79 6.52 -23.37
N LYS A 193 5.96 5.89 -23.38
CA LYS A 193 7.15 6.35 -24.11
C LYS A 193 6.88 6.55 -25.60
N THR A 194 6.08 5.66 -26.21
CA THR A 194 5.71 5.71 -27.62
C THR A 194 4.94 6.98 -27.98
N TYR A 195 4.25 7.61 -27.03
CA TYR A 195 3.39 8.77 -27.27
C TYR A 195 3.96 10.09 -26.76
N PHE A 196 4.69 10.09 -25.64
CA PHE A 196 5.08 11.31 -24.93
C PHE A 196 6.58 11.57 -24.92
N GLU A 197 7.40 10.52 -25.04
CA GLU A 197 8.86 10.62 -24.88
C GLU A 197 9.60 10.38 -26.20
N THR A 198 8.89 10.28 -27.33
CA THR A 198 9.52 10.16 -28.67
C THR A 198 10.27 11.43 -29.09
N LEU A 199 10.14 12.51 -28.33
CA LEU A 199 10.81 13.79 -28.54
C LEU A 199 12.07 13.96 -27.67
N GLU A 200 12.30 13.07 -26.70
CA GLU A 200 13.51 13.11 -25.87
C GLU A 200 14.71 12.53 -26.61
N GLU A 201 15.88 13.11 -26.40
CA GLU A 201 17.13 12.55 -26.90
C GLU A 201 17.42 11.22 -26.19
N GLN A 202 17.67 10.18 -26.99
CA GLN A 202 17.95 8.85 -26.49
C GLN A 202 19.39 8.73 -25.98
N GLN A 203 19.56 8.54 -24.68
CA GLN A 203 20.84 8.49 -24.01
C GLN A 203 20.89 7.46 -22.88
N ASP A 204 22.12 7.03 -22.58
CA ASP A 204 22.40 6.22 -21.41
C ASP A 204 22.69 7.15 -20.23
N MET A 205 22.42 6.68 -19.01
CA MET A 205 22.97 7.34 -17.83
C MET A 205 24.50 7.29 -17.90
N ASP A 206 25.15 8.43 -17.67
CA ASP A 206 26.61 8.46 -17.52
C ASP A 206 27.04 7.52 -16.38
N PHE A 207 28.11 6.75 -16.58
CA PHE A 207 28.47 5.74 -15.59
C PHE A 207 29.03 6.34 -14.29
N GLU A 208 29.61 7.53 -14.33
CA GLU A 208 29.99 8.26 -13.11
C GLU A 208 28.76 8.73 -12.32
N HIS A 209 27.68 9.10 -13.02
CA HIS A 209 26.39 9.36 -12.37
C HIS A 209 25.85 8.09 -11.70
N PHE A 210 25.95 6.94 -12.37
CA PHE A 210 25.54 5.66 -11.77
C PHE A 210 26.39 5.30 -10.54
N LYS A 211 27.70 5.55 -10.56
CA LYS A 211 28.57 5.36 -9.38
C LYS A 211 28.17 6.25 -8.22
N ARG A 212 27.78 7.50 -8.50
CA ARG A 212 27.26 8.41 -7.46
C ARG A 212 25.95 7.90 -6.87
N VAL A 213 25.01 7.45 -7.70
CA VAL A 213 23.78 6.78 -7.23
C VAL A 213 24.13 5.59 -6.34
N ALA A 214 25.05 4.75 -6.77
CA ALA A 214 25.45 3.57 -6.02
C ALA A 214 26.01 3.94 -4.64
N ALA A 215 26.89 4.93 -4.56
CA ALA A 215 27.48 5.39 -3.30
C ALA A 215 26.46 6.00 -2.33
N GLU A 216 25.50 6.77 -2.85
CA GLU A 216 24.52 7.50 -2.03
C GLU A 216 23.32 6.66 -1.61
N ILE A 217 22.89 5.70 -2.44
CA ILE A 217 21.59 5.04 -2.29
C ILE A 217 21.73 3.56 -1.95
N PHE A 218 22.64 2.82 -2.57
CA PHE A 218 22.72 1.37 -2.37
C PHE A 218 23.08 0.92 -0.95
N PRO A 219 23.80 1.71 -0.11
CA PRO A 219 23.92 1.40 1.32
C PRO A 219 22.58 1.33 2.07
N HIS A 220 21.52 1.93 1.53
CA HIS A 220 20.18 1.91 2.08
C HIS A 220 19.25 0.96 1.30
N ALA A 221 19.71 0.34 0.21
CA ALA A 221 18.85 -0.44 -0.66
C ALA A 221 18.67 -1.88 -0.14
N ARG A 222 17.43 -2.26 0.11
CA ARG A 222 17.01 -3.65 0.30
C ARG A 222 16.96 -4.40 -1.02
N SER A 223 16.42 -3.75 -2.05
CA SER A 223 16.29 -4.28 -3.40
C SER A 223 16.59 -3.20 -4.44
N VAL A 224 17.14 -3.61 -5.58
CA VAL A 224 17.36 -2.74 -6.75
C VAL A 224 16.78 -3.40 -7.99
N THR A 225 15.79 -2.74 -8.58
CA THR A 225 15.22 -3.10 -9.88
C THR A 225 15.77 -2.18 -10.96
N LEU A 226 16.53 -2.74 -11.89
CA LEU A 226 17.04 -2.04 -13.05
C LEU A 226 15.98 -2.03 -14.16
N SER A 227 15.60 -0.82 -14.51
CA SER A 227 14.64 -0.38 -15.51
C SER A 227 13.18 -0.39 -15.12
N SER A 228 12.49 0.68 -15.53
CA SER A 228 11.04 0.86 -15.50
C SER A 228 10.51 1.37 -16.85
N ALA A 229 11.18 2.34 -17.48
CA ALA A 229 10.73 2.98 -18.72
C ALA A 229 11.60 2.68 -19.95
N GLY A 230 12.90 2.40 -19.75
CA GLY A 230 13.84 2.05 -20.82
C GLY A 230 13.94 0.54 -21.11
N GLU A 231 14.93 0.15 -21.92
CA GLU A 231 15.38 -1.23 -22.06
C GLU A 231 16.82 -1.34 -21.54
N PRO A 232 17.06 -1.97 -20.37
CA PRO A 232 18.37 -1.97 -19.74
C PRO A 232 19.42 -2.70 -20.58
N LEU A 233 19.02 -3.63 -21.45
CA LEU A 233 19.95 -4.35 -22.33
C LEU A 233 20.46 -3.52 -23.53
N MET A 234 20.00 -2.27 -23.69
CA MET A 234 20.49 -1.32 -24.69
C MET A 234 21.77 -0.60 -24.25
N THR A 235 22.00 -0.45 -22.93
CA THR A 235 23.23 0.20 -22.45
C THR A 235 24.40 -0.78 -22.46
N ARG A 236 25.60 -0.26 -22.73
CA ARG A 236 26.85 -1.03 -22.67
C ARG A 236 27.24 -1.36 -21.24
N ASN A 237 26.84 -0.53 -20.29
CA ASN A 237 27.21 -0.63 -18.87
C ASN A 237 26.24 -1.53 -18.07
N PHE A 238 25.33 -2.27 -18.73
CA PHE A 238 24.31 -3.07 -18.05
C PHE A 238 24.91 -4.07 -17.04
N LEU A 239 25.91 -4.84 -17.47
CA LEU A 239 26.54 -5.83 -16.58
C LEU A 239 27.37 -5.15 -15.49
N ASP A 240 28.05 -4.04 -15.82
CA ASP A 240 28.82 -3.27 -14.82
C ASP A 240 27.90 -2.64 -13.76
N ALA A 241 26.70 -2.22 -14.15
CA ALA A 241 25.68 -1.73 -13.23
C ALA A 241 25.26 -2.82 -12.24
N ILE A 242 24.96 -4.03 -12.72
CA ILE A 242 24.65 -5.18 -11.84
C ILE A 242 25.84 -5.48 -10.91
N ALA A 243 27.06 -5.50 -11.44
CA ALA A 243 28.26 -5.80 -10.65
C ALA A 243 28.46 -4.78 -9.52
N LEU A 244 28.33 -3.49 -9.85
CA LEU A 244 28.47 -2.40 -8.89
C LEU A 244 27.35 -2.43 -7.85
N THR A 245 26.09 -2.63 -8.24
CA THR A 245 24.99 -2.78 -7.27
C THR A 245 25.27 -3.88 -6.26
N ARG A 246 25.73 -5.04 -6.72
CA ARG A 246 26.05 -6.18 -5.83
C ARG A 246 27.27 -5.92 -4.94
N SER A 247 28.24 -5.11 -5.38
CA SER A 247 29.41 -4.78 -4.54
C SER A 247 29.06 -3.95 -3.30
N PHE A 248 27.88 -3.31 -3.28
CA PHE A 248 27.33 -2.63 -2.09
C PHE A 248 26.57 -3.58 -1.14
N GLY A 249 26.56 -4.89 -1.40
CA GLY A 249 25.86 -5.88 -0.56
C GLY A 249 24.37 -6.03 -0.88
N VAL A 250 23.87 -5.39 -1.94
CA VAL A 250 22.49 -5.57 -2.39
C VAL A 250 22.33 -6.98 -2.97
N GLU A 251 21.65 -7.85 -2.24
CA GLU A 251 21.41 -9.23 -2.68
C GLU A 251 20.29 -9.34 -3.70
N ASP A 252 19.20 -8.57 -3.51
CA ASP A 252 18.05 -8.56 -4.40
C ASP A 252 18.23 -7.58 -5.56
N VAL A 253 18.85 -8.07 -6.64
CA VAL A 253 18.98 -7.35 -7.90
C VAL A 253 18.07 -7.96 -8.94
N THR A 254 17.15 -7.17 -9.45
CA THR A 254 16.17 -7.54 -10.47
C THR A 254 16.33 -6.64 -11.70
N PHE A 255 15.96 -7.12 -12.89
CA PHE A 255 15.77 -6.22 -14.03
C PHE A 255 14.56 -6.63 -14.88
N ILE A 256 13.93 -5.62 -15.48
CA ILE A 256 12.79 -5.78 -16.38
C ILE A 256 13.26 -5.58 -17.81
N THR A 257 12.90 -6.48 -18.73
CA THR A 257 13.39 -6.47 -20.11
C THR A 257 12.35 -6.95 -21.12
N SER A 258 12.49 -6.51 -22.36
CA SER A 258 11.85 -7.15 -23.52
C SER A 258 12.46 -8.51 -23.87
N GLY A 259 13.65 -8.82 -23.38
CA GLY A 259 14.39 -10.04 -23.71
C GLY A 259 15.02 -10.04 -25.11
N MET A 260 14.74 -9.04 -25.97
CA MET A 260 15.20 -8.99 -27.37
C MET A 260 16.73 -9.01 -27.52
N HIS A 261 17.42 -8.41 -26.56
CA HIS A 261 18.88 -8.24 -26.55
C HIS A 261 19.57 -9.12 -25.50
N LEU A 262 18.86 -10.09 -24.92
CA LEU A 262 19.43 -11.07 -23.98
C LEU A 262 20.09 -12.22 -24.74
N ASN A 263 21.18 -11.91 -25.43
CA ASN A 263 21.96 -12.95 -26.13
C ASN A 263 22.59 -13.95 -25.15
N LYS A 264 23.11 -15.05 -25.68
CA LYS A 264 23.70 -16.14 -24.89
C LYS A 264 24.74 -15.66 -23.87
N ALA A 265 25.70 -14.86 -24.30
CA ALA A 265 26.75 -14.34 -23.42
C ALA A 265 26.20 -13.50 -22.25
N ARG A 266 25.17 -12.68 -22.49
CA ARG A 266 24.50 -11.91 -21.43
C ARG A 266 23.69 -12.80 -20.50
N ALA A 267 22.97 -13.78 -21.04
CA ALA A 267 22.22 -14.75 -20.25
C ALA A 267 23.14 -15.53 -19.29
N GLU A 268 24.30 -15.97 -19.78
CA GLU A 268 25.31 -16.65 -18.96
C GLU A 268 25.80 -15.74 -17.83
N LYS A 269 26.15 -14.49 -18.14
CA LYS A 269 26.58 -13.51 -17.13
C LYS A 269 25.52 -13.20 -16.10
N VAL A 270 24.26 -13.03 -16.50
CA VAL A 270 23.13 -12.79 -15.58
C VAL A 270 23.00 -13.93 -14.56
N VAL A 271 23.14 -15.18 -15.00
CA VAL A 271 23.12 -16.36 -14.10
C VAL A 271 24.36 -16.40 -13.21
N ASP A 272 25.55 -16.24 -13.78
CA ASP A 272 26.81 -16.34 -13.03
C ASP A 272 27.01 -15.20 -12.03
N MET A 273 26.40 -14.03 -12.27
CA MET A 273 26.38 -12.91 -11.33
C MET A 273 25.34 -13.07 -10.22
N GLY A 274 24.48 -14.08 -10.28
CA GLY A 274 23.48 -14.36 -9.26
C GLY A 274 22.36 -13.32 -9.20
N VAL A 275 21.96 -12.75 -10.33
CA VAL A 275 20.77 -11.87 -10.44
C VAL A 275 19.57 -12.59 -9.82
N SER A 276 18.82 -11.90 -8.98
CA SER A 276 17.73 -12.51 -8.19
C SER A 276 16.52 -12.83 -9.05
N ARG A 277 16.09 -11.90 -9.90
CA ARG A 277 14.95 -12.08 -10.80
C ARG A 277 15.16 -11.41 -12.15
N VAL A 278 14.66 -12.05 -13.21
CA VAL A 278 14.51 -11.45 -14.54
C VAL A 278 13.05 -11.43 -14.89
N GLU A 279 12.53 -10.24 -15.19
CA GLU A 279 11.14 -10.06 -15.61
C GLU A 279 11.09 -9.79 -17.11
N PHE A 280 10.36 -10.62 -17.85
CA PHE A 280 10.18 -10.44 -19.29
C PHE A 280 8.80 -9.89 -19.61
N SER A 281 8.75 -8.75 -20.28
CA SER A 281 7.51 -8.19 -20.82
C SER A 281 7.17 -8.80 -22.18
N LEU A 282 6.09 -9.59 -22.27
CA LEU A 282 5.71 -10.29 -23.51
C LEU A 282 4.37 -9.84 -24.12
N ASP A 283 3.33 -9.65 -23.32
CA ASP A 283 2.03 -9.13 -23.80
C ASP A 283 1.36 -9.94 -24.95
N GLY A 284 1.78 -11.20 -25.16
CA GLY A 284 1.29 -12.13 -26.18
C GLY A 284 1.90 -13.53 -26.02
N ALA A 285 1.14 -14.57 -26.38
CA ALA A 285 1.55 -15.97 -26.39
C ALA A 285 1.81 -16.53 -27.80
N SER A 286 1.51 -15.74 -28.84
CA SER A 286 1.81 -16.05 -30.24
C SER A 286 2.66 -14.96 -30.91
N PRO A 287 3.39 -15.28 -32.00
CA PRO A 287 4.08 -14.28 -32.80
C PRO A 287 3.17 -13.17 -33.33
N GLU A 288 1.93 -13.52 -33.70
CA GLU A 288 0.97 -12.56 -34.27
C GLU A 288 0.59 -11.48 -33.25
N VAL A 289 0.12 -11.89 -32.06
CA VAL A 289 -0.32 -10.95 -31.02
C VAL A 289 0.87 -10.19 -30.43
N TYR A 290 1.97 -10.88 -30.11
CA TYR A 290 3.17 -10.26 -29.56
C TYR A 290 3.72 -9.19 -30.51
N ASN A 291 3.96 -9.51 -31.79
CA ASN A 291 4.62 -8.57 -32.71
C ASN A 291 3.71 -7.37 -33.04
N ARG A 292 2.38 -7.56 -33.02
CA ARG A 292 1.40 -6.49 -33.20
C ARG A 292 1.44 -5.49 -32.03
N ILE A 293 1.53 -5.97 -30.80
CA ILE A 293 1.49 -5.14 -29.59
C ILE A 293 2.86 -4.53 -29.29
N ARG A 294 3.91 -5.37 -29.31
CA ARG A 294 5.30 -4.98 -29.05
C ARG A 294 6.02 -4.68 -30.37
N VAL A 295 5.61 -3.60 -31.04
CA VAL A 295 6.11 -3.19 -32.36
C VAL A 295 7.64 -3.09 -32.37
N GLY A 296 8.27 -3.75 -33.35
CA GLY A 296 9.73 -3.89 -33.45
C GLY A 296 10.30 -5.13 -32.75
N GLY A 297 9.44 -5.89 -32.06
CA GLY A 297 9.81 -7.12 -31.39
C GLY A 297 9.90 -8.33 -32.33
N ASN A 298 10.46 -9.42 -31.82
CA ASN A 298 10.48 -10.73 -32.46
C ASN A 298 10.19 -11.80 -31.41
N PHE A 299 8.96 -12.32 -31.41
CA PHE A 299 8.51 -13.31 -30.43
C PHE A 299 9.42 -14.53 -30.33
N ASP A 300 9.74 -15.16 -31.47
CA ASP A 300 10.53 -16.40 -31.50
C ASP A 300 11.93 -16.19 -30.92
N LYS A 301 12.55 -15.04 -31.21
CA LYS A 301 13.85 -14.67 -30.65
C LYS A 301 13.79 -14.50 -29.13
N VAL A 302 12.75 -13.84 -28.61
CA VAL A 302 12.59 -13.63 -27.17
C VAL A 302 12.37 -14.97 -26.46
N VAL A 303 11.50 -15.82 -27.01
CA VAL A 303 11.23 -17.16 -26.50
C VAL A 303 12.50 -18.03 -26.50
N GLU A 304 13.31 -17.96 -27.56
CA GLU A 304 14.63 -18.62 -27.63
C GLU A 304 15.57 -18.12 -26.52
N ASN A 305 15.68 -16.80 -26.34
CA ASN A 305 16.55 -16.21 -25.32
C ASN A 305 16.14 -16.63 -23.90
N ILE A 306 14.83 -16.66 -23.60
CA ILE A 306 14.30 -17.11 -22.31
C ILE A 306 14.61 -18.59 -22.10
N ARG A 307 14.38 -19.43 -23.12
CA ARG A 307 14.68 -20.87 -23.04
C ARG A 307 16.15 -21.09 -22.74
N TYR A 308 17.04 -20.43 -23.48
CA TYR A 308 18.47 -20.56 -23.28
C TYR A 308 18.92 -20.09 -21.89
N LEU A 309 18.37 -18.98 -21.38
CA LEU A 309 18.65 -18.51 -20.02
C LEU A 309 18.30 -19.58 -18.99
N ASN A 310 17.13 -20.21 -19.10
CA ASN A 310 16.69 -21.25 -18.19
C ASN A 310 17.54 -22.53 -18.31
N GLU A 311 17.87 -22.95 -19.53
CA GLU A 311 18.77 -24.08 -19.79
C GLU A 311 20.15 -23.86 -19.14
N TYR A 312 20.71 -22.65 -19.25
CA TYR A 312 22.00 -22.32 -18.62
C TYR A 312 21.89 -22.28 -17.09
N LYS A 313 20.83 -21.68 -16.54
CA LYS A 313 20.50 -21.73 -15.09
C LYS A 313 20.50 -23.18 -14.58
N MET A 314 19.82 -24.08 -15.29
CA MET A 314 19.77 -25.51 -14.95
C MET A 314 21.13 -26.20 -15.07
N LYS A 315 21.89 -25.91 -16.14
CA LYS A 315 23.26 -26.42 -16.32
C LYS A 315 24.19 -26.00 -15.17
N ARG A 316 24.05 -24.77 -14.68
CA ARG A 316 24.80 -24.25 -13.53
C ARG A 316 24.24 -24.70 -12.17
N LYS A 317 23.14 -25.46 -12.16
CA LYS A 317 22.39 -25.86 -10.95
C LYS A 317 22.04 -24.65 -10.09
N SER A 318 21.78 -23.51 -10.73
CA SER A 318 21.45 -22.27 -10.05
C SER A 318 19.95 -22.18 -9.78
N ALA A 319 19.56 -21.77 -8.58
CA ALA A 319 18.18 -21.38 -8.29
C ALA A 319 17.82 -20.00 -8.88
N ARG A 320 18.83 -19.22 -9.25
CA ARG A 320 18.71 -17.83 -9.72
C ARG A 320 19.19 -17.65 -11.18
N PRO A 321 18.59 -16.73 -11.94
CA PRO A 321 17.46 -15.89 -11.54
C PRO A 321 16.14 -16.64 -11.49
N MET A 322 15.21 -16.18 -10.66
CA MET A 322 13.79 -16.49 -10.84
C MET A 322 13.31 -15.80 -12.12
N LEU A 323 12.57 -16.51 -12.96
CA LEU A 323 12.03 -16.02 -14.20
C LEU A 323 10.57 -15.65 -13.98
N ARG A 324 10.22 -14.40 -14.28
CA ARG A 324 8.85 -13.88 -14.22
C ARG A 324 8.45 -13.34 -15.59
N PHE A 325 7.21 -13.55 -15.95
CA PHE A 325 6.56 -12.82 -17.04
C PHE A 325 5.73 -11.66 -16.50
N ASN A 326 5.80 -10.53 -17.19
CA ASN A 326 4.95 -9.37 -16.96
C ASN A 326 4.10 -9.13 -18.21
N TRP A 327 2.81 -8.87 -18.03
CA TRP A 327 1.85 -8.70 -19.12
C TRP A 327 0.85 -7.58 -18.82
N VAL A 328 0.71 -6.64 -19.76
CA VAL A 328 -0.33 -5.61 -19.75
C VAL A 328 -1.58 -6.12 -20.47
N LEU A 329 -2.64 -6.32 -19.72
CA LEU A 329 -3.90 -6.89 -20.19
C LEU A 329 -4.67 -5.85 -21.01
N MET A 330 -4.96 -6.22 -22.26
CA MET A 330 -5.64 -5.42 -23.26
C MET A 330 -6.73 -6.25 -23.92
N LYS A 331 -7.73 -5.58 -24.47
CA LYS A 331 -8.79 -6.22 -25.26
C LYS A 331 -8.22 -7.08 -26.39
N SER A 332 -7.18 -6.59 -27.07
CA SER A 332 -6.54 -7.29 -28.18
C SER A 332 -5.64 -8.48 -27.82
N ASN A 333 -5.36 -8.74 -26.52
CA ASN A 333 -4.48 -9.84 -26.10
C ASN A 333 -5.05 -10.76 -25.02
N ILE A 334 -6.08 -10.33 -24.28
CA ILE A 334 -6.58 -11.07 -23.11
C ILE A 334 -6.99 -12.52 -23.42
N HIS A 335 -7.42 -12.81 -24.65
CA HIS A 335 -7.80 -14.15 -25.08
C HIS A 335 -6.63 -15.15 -25.09
N GLU A 336 -5.38 -14.68 -25.16
CA GLU A 336 -4.19 -15.53 -25.15
C GLU A 336 -3.66 -15.85 -23.75
N ILE A 337 -4.18 -15.24 -22.68
CA ILE A 337 -3.63 -15.45 -21.33
C ILE A 337 -3.60 -16.93 -20.89
N PRO A 338 -4.58 -17.81 -21.22
CA PRO A 338 -4.47 -19.22 -20.84
C PRO A 338 -3.31 -19.92 -21.58
N ALA A 339 -3.12 -19.61 -22.87
CA ALA A 339 -2.00 -20.13 -23.66
C ALA A 339 -0.66 -19.53 -23.21
N PHE A 340 -0.67 -18.34 -22.64
CA PHE A 340 0.51 -17.74 -22.04
C PHE A 340 0.97 -18.47 -20.78
N ILE A 341 0.04 -18.95 -19.95
CA ILE A 341 0.38 -19.81 -18.80
C ILE A 341 1.07 -21.10 -19.30
N ASP A 342 0.61 -21.69 -20.41
CA ASP A 342 1.29 -22.84 -21.01
C ASP A 342 2.69 -22.50 -21.53
N LEU A 343 2.86 -21.32 -22.12
CA LEU A 343 4.16 -20.84 -22.57
C LEU A 343 5.11 -20.67 -21.38
N ALA A 344 4.65 -20.08 -20.28
CA ALA A 344 5.42 -19.93 -19.05
C ALA A 344 5.90 -21.29 -18.53
N ALA A 345 4.98 -22.25 -18.39
CA ALA A 345 5.31 -23.61 -17.94
C ALA A 345 6.32 -24.31 -18.87
N ARG A 346 6.15 -24.22 -20.20
CA ARG A 346 7.07 -24.81 -21.18
C ARG A 346 8.48 -24.20 -21.12
N LEU A 347 8.59 -22.92 -20.77
CA LEU A 347 9.87 -22.22 -20.66
C LEU A 347 10.50 -22.32 -19.27
N GLY A 348 9.80 -22.93 -18.31
CA GLY A 348 10.20 -22.99 -16.90
C GLY A 348 10.20 -21.62 -16.22
N VAL A 349 9.30 -20.74 -16.64
CA VAL A 349 9.01 -19.49 -15.94
C VAL A 349 8.14 -19.80 -14.74
N GLU A 350 8.53 -19.35 -13.55
CA GLU A 350 7.86 -19.74 -12.31
C GLU A 350 6.63 -18.87 -12.01
N GLU A 351 6.57 -17.67 -12.60
CA GLU A 351 5.60 -16.65 -12.23
C GLU A 351 5.10 -15.83 -13.42
N VAL A 352 3.79 -15.60 -13.47
CA VAL A 352 3.14 -14.72 -14.43
C VAL A 352 2.40 -13.63 -13.66
N GLN A 353 2.79 -12.40 -13.92
CA GLN A 353 2.18 -11.22 -13.35
C GLN A 353 1.49 -10.41 -14.45
N THR A 354 0.30 -9.92 -14.13
CA THR A 354 -0.51 -9.15 -15.08
C THR A 354 -1.08 -7.91 -14.44
N GLN A 355 -1.28 -6.88 -15.27
CA GLN A 355 -1.86 -5.60 -14.87
C GLN A 355 -2.79 -5.08 -15.94
N HIS A 356 -3.84 -4.35 -15.56
CA HIS A 356 -4.68 -3.68 -16.55
C HIS A 356 -3.91 -2.59 -17.28
N MET A 357 -4.20 -2.44 -18.57
CA MET A 357 -3.69 -1.31 -19.34
C MET A 357 -4.24 0.02 -18.78
N VAL A 358 -3.34 0.99 -18.65
CA VAL A 358 -3.69 2.40 -18.49
C VAL A 358 -3.52 3.07 -19.85
N ALA A 359 -4.58 3.71 -20.36
CA ALA A 359 -4.54 4.42 -21.62
C ALA A 359 -4.12 5.88 -21.39
N PHE A 360 -2.98 6.25 -21.97
CA PHE A 360 -2.41 7.59 -21.88
C PHE A 360 -2.86 8.54 -23.00
N VAL A 361 -3.47 7.99 -24.05
CA VAL A 361 -4.03 8.77 -25.18
C VAL A 361 -5.39 8.21 -25.58
N ASP A 362 -6.25 9.06 -26.14
CA ASP A 362 -7.60 8.68 -26.55
C ASP A 362 -7.63 7.54 -27.58
N SER A 363 -6.64 7.50 -28.48
CA SER A 363 -6.58 6.53 -29.58
C SER A 363 -6.46 5.07 -29.12
N ILE A 364 -6.03 4.82 -27.88
CA ILE A 364 -5.89 3.45 -27.32
C ILE A 364 -6.91 3.14 -26.23
N LYS A 365 -7.84 4.05 -25.90
CA LYS A 365 -8.81 3.83 -24.81
C LYS A 365 -9.62 2.54 -24.97
N ASN A 366 -9.99 2.20 -26.20
CA ASN A 366 -10.79 1.02 -26.52
C ASN A 366 -10.07 -0.32 -26.28
N GLU A 367 -8.75 -0.30 -26.02
CA GLU A 367 -8.01 -1.48 -25.60
C GLU A 367 -8.19 -1.78 -24.10
N SER A 368 -8.76 -0.86 -23.32
CA SER A 368 -9.03 -1.10 -21.90
C SER A 368 -10.11 -2.17 -21.71
N LEU A 369 -9.84 -3.10 -20.79
CA LEU A 369 -10.75 -4.19 -20.45
C LEU A 369 -11.96 -3.75 -19.63
N VAL A 370 -11.99 -2.50 -19.15
CA VAL A 370 -13.19 -1.93 -18.51
C VAL A 370 -14.40 -1.93 -19.45
N PHE A 371 -14.15 -1.90 -20.76
CA PHE A 371 -15.18 -2.01 -21.80
C PHE A 371 -15.44 -3.45 -22.27
N SER A 372 -14.85 -4.45 -21.62
CA SER A 372 -14.94 -5.87 -22.00
C SER A 372 -14.82 -6.76 -20.76
N LYS A 373 -15.60 -6.43 -19.73
CA LYS A 373 -15.52 -6.99 -18.37
C LYS A 373 -15.77 -8.50 -18.34
N GLU A 374 -16.83 -8.96 -19.00
CA GLU A 374 -17.19 -10.37 -19.10
C GLU A 374 -16.07 -11.18 -19.76
N GLN A 375 -15.53 -10.65 -20.87
CA GLN A 375 -14.42 -11.27 -21.59
C GLN A 375 -13.16 -11.34 -20.72
N SER A 376 -12.84 -10.25 -20.01
CA SER A 376 -11.72 -10.22 -19.07
C SER A 376 -11.85 -11.28 -17.99
N ASN A 377 -13.00 -11.31 -17.30
CA ASN A 377 -13.26 -12.25 -16.22
C ASN A 377 -13.18 -13.70 -16.71
N HIS A 378 -13.78 -13.98 -17.87
CA HIS A 378 -13.77 -15.30 -18.49
C HIS A 378 -12.35 -15.83 -18.72
N TYR A 379 -11.49 -15.06 -19.37
CA TYR A 379 -10.13 -15.51 -19.70
C TYR A 379 -9.20 -15.55 -18.49
N ILE A 380 -9.33 -14.62 -17.54
CA ILE A 380 -8.58 -14.66 -16.29
C ILE A 380 -8.93 -15.94 -15.50
N GLN A 381 -10.21 -16.30 -15.41
CA GLN A 381 -10.62 -17.54 -14.73
C GLN A 381 -10.03 -18.79 -15.40
N GLN A 382 -10.03 -18.86 -16.73
CA GLN A 382 -9.36 -19.96 -17.45
C GLN A 382 -7.86 -20.02 -17.15
N ALA A 383 -7.17 -18.86 -17.13
CA ALA A 383 -5.76 -18.80 -16.78
C ALA A 383 -5.49 -19.21 -15.33
N ARG A 384 -6.35 -18.85 -14.36
CA ARG A 384 -6.25 -19.32 -12.97
C ARG A 384 -6.28 -20.84 -12.87
N GLU A 385 -7.25 -21.47 -13.54
CA GLU A 385 -7.35 -22.93 -13.55
C GLU A 385 -6.11 -23.57 -14.19
N ARG A 386 -5.64 -22.99 -15.30
CA ARG A 386 -4.44 -23.46 -15.98
C ARG A 386 -3.19 -23.33 -15.10
N ALA A 387 -3.03 -22.20 -14.42
CA ALA A 387 -1.89 -21.90 -13.55
C ALA A 387 -1.86 -22.84 -12.35
N ARG A 388 -3.01 -23.11 -11.72
CA ARG A 388 -3.13 -24.07 -10.62
C ARG A 388 -2.67 -25.47 -11.04
N ARG A 389 -3.09 -25.94 -12.21
CA ARG A 389 -2.71 -27.26 -12.73
C ARG A 389 -1.23 -27.37 -13.08
N LEU A 390 -0.63 -26.28 -13.57
CA LEU A 390 0.76 -26.25 -14.02
C LEU A 390 1.75 -25.78 -12.93
N GLY A 391 1.27 -25.42 -11.74
CA GLY A 391 2.12 -24.93 -10.65
C GLY A 391 2.72 -23.54 -10.89
N ILE A 392 2.10 -22.72 -11.75
CA ILE A 392 2.54 -21.35 -12.04
C ILE A 392 1.93 -20.40 -11.02
N ARG A 393 2.75 -19.54 -10.39
CA ARG A 393 2.23 -18.44 -9.59
C ARG A 393 1.65 -17.38 -10.52
N PHE A 394 0.34 -17.15 -10.43
CA PHE A 394 -0.36 -16.26 -11.33
C PHE A 394 -0.99 -15.09 -10.58
N TYR A 395 -0.45 -13.90 -10.80
CA TYR A 395 -0.93 -12.65 -10.22
C TYR A 395 -1.75 -11.89 -11.27
N HIS A 396 -3.01 -11.62 -10.93
CA HIS A 396 -3.93 -10.91 -11.81
C HIS A 396 -4.71 -9.82 -11.07
N PRO A 397 -5.17 -8.77 -11.78
CA PRO A 397 -6.06 -7.78 -11.20
C PRO A 397 -7.36 -8.40 -10.67
N ARG A 398 -8.05 -7.71 -9.77
CA ARG A 398 -9.39 -8.13 -9.32
C ARG A 398 -10.32 -8.30 -10.53
N LEU A 399 -11.17 -9.32 -10.47
CA LEU A 399 -12.21 -9.50 -11.47
C LEU A 399 -13.20 -8.33 -11.40
N PHE A 400 -13.72 -7.93 -12.55
CA PHE A 400 -14.75 -6.91 -12.64
C PHE A 400 -16.07 -7.39 -12.05
N THR A 401 -16.89 -6.47 -11.52
CA THR A 401 -18.25 -6.80 -11.10
C THR A 401 -19.17 -6.84 -12.31
N LEU A 402 -19.91 -7.94 -12.49
CA LEU A 402 -20.93 -8.07 -13.53
C LEU A 402 -22.31 -7.78 -12.91
N ASN A 403 -23.15 -7.00 -13.57
CA ASN A 403 -24.41 -6.50 -13.00
C ASN A 403 -25.39 -7.63 -12.58
N GLY A 404 -25.80 -7.64 -11.31
CA GLY A 404 -27.22 -7.78 -10.95
C GLY A 404 -27.78 -9.13 -10.47
N ASN A 405 -27.00 -10.19 -10.27
CA ASN A 405 -27.49 -11.36 -9.50
C ASN A 405 -26.33 -11.96 -8.70
N GLY A 406 -26.41 -11.78 -7.38
CA GLY A 406 -25.47 -12.37 -6.43
C GLY A 406 -25.40 -13.88 -6.59
N THR A 407 -24.23 -14.35 -7.04
CA THR A 407 -23.64 -15.53 -6.45
C THR A 407 -22.28 -15.11 -5.90
N THR A 408 -22.17 -15.32 -4.60
CA THR A 408 -21.08 -14.97 -3.72
C THR A 408 -19.86 -15.83 -4.00
N ASP A 409 -19.13 -15.55 -5.08
CA ASP A 409 -17.76 -16.07 -5.27
C ASP A 409 -16.71 -14.95 -5.40
N ALA A 410 -17.14 -13.68 -5.40
CA ALA A 410 -16.27 -12.51 -5.53
C ALA A 410 -15.66 -12.02 -4.18
N ALA A 411 -16.08 -12.60 -3.05
CA ALA A 411 -15.78 -12.07 -1.71
C ALA A 411 -14.63 -12.76 -0.96
N ALA A 412 -13.98 -13.78 -1.53
CA ALA A 412 -12.83 -14.43 -0.90
C ALA A 412 -11.71 -14.61 -1.93
N GLU A 413 -10.52 -14.09 -1.61
CA GLU A 413 -9.29 -14.09 -2.42
C GLU A 413 -9.17 -12.98 -3.47
N ALA A 414 -9.42 -11.74 -3.05
CA ALA A 414 -8.79 -10.59 -3.67
C ALA A 414 -7.39 -10.39 -3.07
N ASN A 415 -6.32 -10.56 -3.85
CA ASN A 415 -5.06 -9.90 -3.55
C ASN A 415 -5.32 -8.37 -3.61
N PRO A 416 -4.70 -7.54 -2.75
CA PRO A 416 -4.90 -6.10 -2.81
C PRO A 416 -4.57 -5.60 -4.22
N THR A 417 -5.39 -4.68 -4.70
CA THR A 417 -5.15 -3.86 -5.90
C THR A 417 -3.66 -3.65 -6.11
N VAL A 418 -3.12 -4.07 -7.25
CA VAL A 418 -1.69 -4.09 -7.56
C VAL A 418 -1.16 -2.64 -7.75
N PRO A 419 -0.41 -2.03 -6.80
CA PRO A 419 0.80 -1.35 -7.21
C PRO A 419 1.78 -2.42 -7.70
N MET A 420 2.70 -2.08 -8.61
CA MET A 420 3.80 -2.97 -9.04
C MET A 420 4.31 -3.83 -7.86
N PRO A 421 4.63 -5.13 -8.06
CA PRO A 421 4.95 -6.01 -6.95
C PRO A 421 6.20 -5.50 -6.29
N VAL A 422 6.01 -5.00 -5.08
CA VAL A 422 6.90 -5.33 -3.98
C VAL A 422 6.70 -6.79 -3.68
N ASP A 423 7.80 -7.52 -3.67
CA ASP A 423 7.83 -8.90 -3.20
C ASP A 423 7.43 -8.90 -1.72
N ASP A 424 6.36 -9.61 -1.39
CA ASP A 424 6.03 -10.03 -0.04
C ASP A 424 7.08 -11.10 0.32
N GLY A 425 8.04 -10.74 1.16
CA GLY A 425 9.23 -11.53 1.46
C GLY A 425 8.89 -12.99 1.80
N ALA A 426 9.07 -13.88 0.83
CA ALA A 426 9.08 -15.32 1.10
C ALA A 426 10.28 -15.61 2.01
N ASN A 427 10.00 -16.05 3.24
CA ASN A 427 10.95 -16.45 4.28
C ASN A 427 12.18 -17.18 3.72
N VAL A 428 13.30 -16.47 3.61
CA VAL A 428 14.63 -17.06 3.43
C VAL A 428 15.17 -17.32 4.84
N VAL A 429 15.15 -18.58 5.26
CA VAL A 429 15.85 -19.02 6.48
C VAL A 429 17.35 -18.96 6.21
N ALA A 430 17.97 -17.82 6.52
CA ALA A 430 19.41 -17.67 6.49
C ALA A 430 20.03 -18.44 7.67
N LYS A 431 20.82 -19.47 7.35
CA LYS A 431 21.70 -20.16 8.30
C LYS A 431 22.92 -19.29 8.62
N THR A 432 22.79 -18.36 9.54
CA THR A 432 23.92 -17.74 10.24
C THR A 432 23.49 -17.39 11.66
N GLY A 433 24.19 -17.94 12.65
CA GLY A 433 23.82 -17.95 14.07
C GLY A 433 24.03 -16.62 14.79
N GLU A 434 23.39 -15.56 14.31
CA GLU A 434 23.18 -14.33 15.08
C GLU A 434 21.68 -14.18 15.35
N ILE A 435 21.32 -14.15 16.63
CA ILE A 435 19.95 -13.99 17.09
C ILE A 435 19.59 -12.52 16.90
N TYR A 436 19.01 -12.19 15.74
CA TYR A 436 18.29 -10.93 15.54
C TYR A 436 16.96 -11.03 16.30
N THR A 437 16.72 -10.09 17.22
CA THR A 437 15.47 -10.02 17.99
C THR A 437 14.31 -9.62 17.06
N PRO A 438 13.15 -10.31 17.13
CA PRO A 438 11.97 -10.04 16.30
C PRO A 438 11.31 -8.65 16.44
N GLU A 439 11.90 -7.73 17.20
CA GLU A 439 11.35 -6.40 17.49
C GLU A 439 11.68 -5.36 16.41
N ASP A 440 12.67 -5.62 15.54
CA ASP A 440 13.03 -4.74 14.41
C ASP A 440 12.22 -5.04 13.13
N GLN A 441 11.36 -6.07 13.15
CA GLN A 441 10.32 -6.26 12.15
C GLN A 441 9.07 -5.51 12.61
N ILE A 442 9.03 -4.19 12.37
CA ILE A 442 7.76 -3.46 12.41
C ILE A 442 6.82 -4.17 11.44
N SER A 443 5.86 -4.89 12.01
CA SER A 443 4.83 -5.66 11.35
C SER A 443 3.98 -4.75 10.47
N PHE A 444 4.41 -4.53 9.22
CA PHE A 444 3.60 -3.94 8.16
C PHE A 444 2.68 -4.97 7.50
N GLU A 445 2.85 -6.26 7.81
CA GLU A 445 2.00 -7.33 7.29
C GLU A 445 0.74 -7.52 8.12
N ARG A 446 -0.40 -7.29 7.45
CA ARG A 446 -1.75 -7.75 7.80
C ARG A 446 -2.32 -7.26 9.14
N LYS A 447 -2.67 -5.96 9.26
CA LYS A 447 -3.84 -5.54 10.08
C LYS A 447 -4.30 -4.08 10.00
N THR A 448 -3.83 -3.27 9.06
CA THR A 448 -4.30 -1.88 8.95
C THR A 448 -5.14 -1.68 7.71
N HIS A 449 -6.44 -1.93 7.82
CA HIS A 449 -7.42 -1.20 7.01
C HIS A 449 -7.43 0.25 7.51
N THR A 450 -6.38 1.01 7.20
CA THR A 450 -6.33 2.45 7.47
C THR A 450 -7.01 3.15 6.30
N THR A 451 -8.33 3.24 6.36
CA THR A 451 -9.06 4.24 5.59
C THR A 451 -8.71 5.60 6.16
N VAL A 452 -7.87 6.36 5.45
CA VAL A 452 -7.93 7.82 5.55
C VAL A 452 -9.32 8.20 5.04
N THR A 453 -10.00 9.10 5.72
CA THR A 453 -11.38 9.55 5.45
C THR A 453 -11.74 9.55 3.97
N ASP A 454 -12.94 9.05 3.66
CA ASP A 454 -13.50 8.88 2.30
C ASP A 454 -13.00 7.66 1.48
N GLY A 455 -12.59 6.57 2.14
CA GLY A 455 -12.29 5.31 1.42
C GLY A 455 -10.92 5.28 0.73
N LEU A 456 -10.05 6.25 1.01
CA LEU A 456 -8.69 6.34 0.50
C LEU A 456 -7.78 5.30 1.19
N GLN A 457 -7.04 4.52 0.40
CA GLN A 457 -6.01 3.60 0.88
C GLN A 457 -4.71 4.38 1.14
N LEU A 458 -4.11 4.21 2.32
CA LEU A 458 -2.83 4.86 2.64
C LEU A 458 -1.68 4.19 1.85
N CYS A 459 -1.14 4.88 0.85
CA CYS A 459 0.04 4.42 0.12
C CYS A 459 1.30 4.57 0.98
N THR A 460 2.09 3.50 1.10
CA THR A 460 3.32 3.46 1.90
C THR A 460 4.60 3.68 1.09
N ASP A 461 4.50 3.82 -0.24
CA ASP A 461 5.66 3.86 -1.12
C ASP A 461 6.63 5.01 -0.80
N PRO A 462 6.20 6.24 -0.48
CA PRO A 462 7.12 7.33 -0.11
C PRO A 462 7.94 7.12 1.18
N TRP A 463 7.70 6.05 1.94
CA TRP A 463 8.50 5.69 3.11
C TRP A 463 9.51 4.57 2.86
N ARG A 464 9.35 3.81 1.78
CA ARG A 464 10.14 2.59 1.55
C ARG A 464 10.60 2.41 0.11
N LYS A 465 10.15 3.26 -0.82
CA LYS A 465 10.49 3.17 -2.24
C LYS A 465 10.97 4.49 -2.79
N ILE A 466 11.79 4.39 -3.81
CA ILE A 466 12.14 5.50 -4.69
C ILE A 466 12.19 5.02 -6.14
N TYR A 467 11.92 5.94 -7.05
CA TYR A 467 12.19 5.79 -8.46
C TYR A 467 13.26 6.79 -8.89
N LEU A 468 14.28 6.34 -9.61
CA LEU A 468 15.26 7.21 -10.25
C LEU A 468 15.20 7.07 -11.76
N ASP A 469 15.16 8.19 -12.48
CA ASP A 469 15.29 8.13 -13.92
C ASP A 469 16.77 8.11 -14.36
N TRP A 470 16.96 7.91 -15.66
CA TRP A 470 18.27 7.87 -16.31
C TRP A 470 19.06 9.19 -16.21
N SER A 471 18.40 10.31 -15.90
CA SER A 471 19.00 11.63 -15.76
C SER A 471 19.45 11.94 -14.32
N GLY A 472 19.15 11.04 -13.37
CA GLY A 472 19.47 11.21 -11.96
C GLY A 472 18.42 11.99 -11.16
N MET A 473 17.22 12.17 -11.70
CA MET A 473 16.09 12.75 -10.98
C MET A 473 15.45 11.70 -10.08
N VAL A 474 15.09 12.11 -8.86
CA VAL A 474 14.52 11.25 -7.83
C VAL A 474 13.03 11.53 -7.67
N TYR A 475 12.25 10.47 -7.66
CA TYR A 475 10.80 10.45 -7.57
C TYR A 475 10.35 9.49 -6.46
N PRO A 476 9.15 9.67 -5.89
CA PRO A 476 8.63 8.75 -4.88
C PRO A 476 8.10 7.45 -5.49
N CYS A 477 7.70 7.46 -6.77
CA CYS A 477 7.25 6.28 -7.52
C CYS A 477 7.35 6.53 -9.03
N CYS A 478 7.24 5.48 -9.83
CA CYS A 478 7.31 5.54 -11.30
C CYS A 478 6.07 6.18 -11.97
N MET A 479 4.98 6.36 -11.21
CA MET A 479 3.72 6.98 -11.69
C MET A 479 3.65 8.49 -11.40
N TRP A 480 4.69 9.05 -10.80
CA TRP A 480 4.76 10.46 -10.43
C TRP A 480 4.70 11.36 -11.68
N LYS A 481 3.85 12.38 -11.65
CA LYS A 481 3.61 13.30 -12.78
C LYS A 481 4.01 14.75 -12.47
N GLU A 482 4.43 15.01 -11.24
CA GLU A 482 4.87 16.32 -10.81
C GLU A 482 6.38 16.45 -10.94
N GLU A 483 6.90 17.63 -10.64
CA GLU A 483 8.34 17.87 -10.61
C GLU A 483 9.05 16.84 -9.71
N PRO A 484 10.27 16.39 -10.07
CA PRO A 484 11.05 15.46 -9.26
C PRO A 484 11.32 16.03 -7.87
N LEU A 485 11.44 15.14 -6.87
CA LEU A 485 11.70 15.54 -5.47
C LEU A 485 13.11 16.09 -5.28
N GLY A 486 14.04 15.74 -6.16
CA GLY A 486 15.39 16.27 -6.21
C GLY A 486 16.22 15.61 -7.30
N SER A 487 17.49 16.01 -7.41
CA SER A 487 18.46 15.39 -8.31
C SER A 487 19.65 14.89 -7.52
N ILE A 488 19.97 13.61 -7.69
CA ILE A 488 21.13 12.97 -7.04
C ILE A 488 22.45 13.53 -7.54
N LEU A 489 22.44 14.25 -8.67
CA LEU A 489 23.63 14.87 -9.26
C LEU A 489 24.00 16.18 -8.56
N THR A 490 23.03 16.87 -7.97
CA THR A 490 23.23 18.18 -7.34
C THR A 490 23.16 18.13 -5.82
N HIS A 491 22.43 17.17 -5.26
CA HIS A 491 22.26 17.02 -3.81
C HIS A 491 22.66 15.60 -3.36
N SER A 492 22.96 15.44 -2.07
CA SER A 492 23.06 14.11 -1.45
C SER A 492 21.68 13.47 -1.34
N PHE A 493 21.60 12.14 -1.31
CA PHE A 493 20.32 11.45 -1.17
C PHE A 493 19.65 11.78 0.16
N LYS A 494 20.44 11.97 1.22
CA LYS A 494 19.93 12.38 2.53
C LYS A 494 19.23 13.74 2.47
N GLU A 495 19.81 14.72 1.79
CA GLU A 495 19.17 16.03 1.60
C GLU A 495 17.85 15.92 0.84
N ILE A 496 17.79 15.07 -0.19
CA ILE A 496 16.56 14.84 -0.96
C ILE A 496 15.49 14.17 -0.09
N TRP A 497 15.85 13.10 0.63
CA TRP A 497 14.93 12.29 1.45
C TRP A 497 14.31 13.06 2.63
N HIS A 498 15.06 14.03 3.17
CA HIS A 498 14.63 14.92 4.25
C HIS A 498 14.27 16.33 3.76
N SER A 499 14.09 16.53 2.44
CA SER A 499 13.68 17.83 1.90
C SER A 499 12.24 18.15 2.28
N ASP A 500 11.92 19.45 2.32
CA ASP A 500 10.55 19.92 2.58
C ASP A 500 9.55 19.39 1.56
N ARG A 501 9.98 19.14 0.32
CA ARG A 501 9.15 18.52 -0.72
C ARG A 501 8.80 17.08 -0.40
N TYR A 502 9.77 16.30 0.08
CA TYR A 502 9.54 14.92 0.49
C TYR A 502 8.64 14.86 1.72
N ARG A 503 8.86 15.74 2.71
CA ARG A 503 8.01 15.87 3.90
C ARG A 503 6.58 16.25 3.53
N ALA A 504 6.39 17.24 2.66
CA ALA A 504 5.08 17.69 2.22
C ALA A 504 4.28 16.57 1.52
N LEU A 505 4.95 15.74 0.70
CA LEU A 505 4.32 14.56 0.09
C LEU A 505 3.82 13.58 1.16
N ARG A 506 4.66 13.24 2.13
CA ARG A 506 4.33 12.32 3.23
C ARG A 506 3.17 12.86 4.06
N ASP A 507 3.25 14.11 4.50
CA ASP A 507 2.19 14.76 5.27
C ASP A 507 0.87 14.86 4.47
N GLY A 508 0.93 15.11 3.15
CA GLY A 508 -0.24 15.10 2.28
C GLY A 508 -0.95 13.74 2.23
N LEU A 509 -0.20 12.64 2.20
CA LEU A 509 -0.76 11.29 2.20
C LEU A 509 -1.45 10.92 3.52
N LEU A 510 -0.93 11.40 4.65
CA LEU A 510 -1.48 11.09 5.98
C LEU A 510 -2.67 11.97 6.34
N THR A 511 -2.68 13.21 5.86
CA THR A 511 -3.76 14.16 6.12
C THR A 511 -4.86 14.13 5.06
N GLY A 512 -4.66 13.39 3.96
CA GLY A 512 -5.58 13.34 2.82
C GLY A 512 -5.50 14.55 1.87
N HIS A 513 -4.60 15.52 2.13
CA HIS A 513 -4.35 16.65 1.23
C HIS A 513 -3.39 16.24 0.10
N LEU A 514 -3.90 15.43 -0.83
CA LEU A 514 -3.11 14.83 -1.89
C LEU A 514 -2.69 15.86 -2.95
N GLY A 515 -1.40 15.81 -3.34
CA GLY A 515 -0.91 16.47 -4.55
C GLY A 515 -1.51 15.85 -5.82
N LYS A 516 -1.33 16.50 -6.97
CA LYS A 516 -2.00 16.13 -8.23
C LYS A 516 -1.74 14.68 -8.63
N SER A 517 -0.49 14.23 -8.53
CA SER A 517 -0.09 12.86 -8.91
C SER A 517 -0.76 11.82 -8.03
N CYS A 518 -0.90 12.09 -6.73
CA CYS A 518 -1.50 11.18 -5.76
C CYS A 518 -3.03 11.20 -5.80
N ALA A 519 -3.64 12.36 -6.06
CA ALA A 519 -5.09 12.52 -6.16
C ALA A 519 -5.69 11.78 -7.36
N GLU A 520 -4.93 11.65 -8.45
CA GLU A 520 -5.32 10.88 -9.65
C GLU A 520 -4.81 9.43 -9.62
N CYS A 521 -4.14 9.02 -8.53
CA CYS A 521 -3.52 7.71 -8.44
C CYS A 521 -4.54 6.63 -8.11
N THR A 522 -4.64 5.62 -8.97
CA THR A 522 -5.55 4.48 -8.82
C THR A 522 -5.21 3.59 -7.62
N VAL A 523 -3.96 3.63 -7.14
CA VAL A 523 -3.52 2.94 -5.91
C VAL A 523 -4.13 3.58 -4.65
N ILE A 524 -4.14 4.91 -4.58
CA ILE A 524 -4.57 5.66 -3.38
C ILE A 524 -6.09 5.85 -3.37
N THR A 525 -6.67 6.20 -4.53
CA THR A 525 -8.12 6.38 -4.71
C THR A 525 -8.92 5.10 -4.57
N GLY A 526 -8.26 3.97 -4.24
CA GLY A 526 -8.90 2.67 -4.12
C GLY A 526 -9.56 2.24 -5.42
N GLY A 527 -9.01 2.72 -6.56
CA GLY A 527 -9.67 2.90 -7.85
C GLY A 527 -10.75 1.88 -8.07
N ASP A 528 -12.00 2.34 -8.21
CA ASP A 528 -13.11 1.49 -8.57
C ASP A 528 -12.69 0.74 -9.84
N VAL A 529 -12.40 -0.57 -9.68
CA VAL A 529 -11.94 -1.41 -10.79
C VAL A 529 -12.98 -1.45 -11.88
N ASP A 530 -14.24 -1.15 -11.57
CA ASP A 530 -15.34 -1.06 -12.52
C ASP A 530 -15.49 0.31 -13.18
N SER A 531 -14.77 1.32 -12.71
CA SER A 531 -14.80 2.70 -13.21
C SER A 531 -13.79 2.93 -14.33
N GLU A 532 -14.27 3.56 -15.39
CA GLU A 532 -13.47 4.06 -16.51
C GLU A 532 -12.32 4.96 -16.04
N LYS A 533 -12.56 5.83 -15.05
CA LYS A 533 -11.55 6.79 -14.55
C LYS A 533 -10.29 6.11 -14.02
N SER A 534 -10.37 4.84 -13.64
CA SER A 534 -9.24 4.04 -13.14
C SER A 534 -8.27 3.60 -14.24
N TYR A 535 -8.60 3.78 -15.53
CA TYR A 535 -7.81 3.27 -16.65
C TYR A 535 -7.45 4.33 -17.68
N PHE A 536 -7.77 5.60 -17.42
CA PHE A 536 -7.51 6.71 -18.33
C PHE A 536 -6.67 7.78 -17.64
N PHE A 537 -5.64 8.23 -18.34
CA PHE A 537 -4.70 9.25 -17.86
C PHE A 537 -5.04 10.65 -18.35
#